data_AF-A0A1Q7UNZ1-F1
#
_entry.id   AF-A0A1Q7UNZ1-F1
#
_cell.length_a   1.000
_cell.length_b   1.000
_cell.length_c   1.000
_cell.angle_alpha   90.00
_cell.angle_beta   90.00
_cell.angle_gamma   90.00
#
_symmetry.space_group_name_H-M   'P 1'
#
loop_
_entity.id
_entity.type
_entity.pdbx_description
1 polymer ?
#
loop_
_entity_poly.entity_id
_entity_poly.type
_entity_poly.pdbx_seq_one_letter_code
_entity_poly.pdbx_strand_id
1 'polypeptide(L)'
;MDAVFITHSHPDHFDLSTLIRLDPNTVIYVPEVERESLLAVDMASRLEQLGFSNVHRLRPGAEITFGGTKVRAFPFFGEQPTTGDILHPDVRNVGCTYLCESGGRRVLILADSGRDRDGDVRDVSAAIRRHFGDVDVVFGGYRAFAMYPILYLFSSVARFLLFVPPADLIFRQKIMNDSDDLLDTAERCGAKYVVPYATGGAPWYWERGLGWRPENVTGPRTDRTPEDVVRCASARATSADGLVPSPARVLVLHAGETLRFGEKDIQVEHGPTQIWPYDPPAWYQANIALRRDGGSMLASARSVFRAIGPNLNKWRKERELVCFFFMRKPPGLRLRFLAGSSIKNDVSALLDNLVHQSVIERWVTTVYEPETDRFGGTAAMQAIHEWFDADTRQWMILDRLRSEGRASIGRDDLCAAIALDFVKATVPDRAETWAIWRLYASSNGLEPSGMTETPFGDFTVIKSAASPEEQEVVQAYEEANRALSAQLICLWERGELSAGIRGVLAAIILFHFNRHGLDILSNSRIAWTMIRALDPSTEQVQRQRKS
;
A
#
# COMPACT_ATOMS: atom_id res chain seq x y z
N MET A 1 8.09 23.06 6.40
CA MET A 1 6.84 23.15 7.18
C MET A 1 7.09 24.17 8.27
N ASP A 2 6.41 25.31 8.22
CA ASP A 2 6.74 26.47 9.06
C ASP A 2 6.01 26.45 10.43
N ALA A 3 4.81 25.87 10.48
CA ALA A 3 4.04 25.73 11.71
C ALA A 3 3.04 24.55 11.62
N VAL A 4 2.66 24.02 12.78
CA VAL A 4 1.60 23.02 12.96
C VAL A 4 0.51 23.61 13.83
N PHE A 5 -0.75 23.40 13.47
CA PHE A 5 -1.92 23.77 14.27
C PHE A 5 -2.74 22.52 14.55
N ILE A 6 -3.08 22.28 15.81
CA ILE A 6 -3.83 21.10 16.26
C ILE A 6 -5.18 21.56 16.79
N THR A 7 -6.29 21.00 16.34
CA THR A 7 -7.63 21.52 16.67
C THR A 7 -8.10 21.15 18.07
N HIS A 8 -7.87 19.91 18.51
CA HIS A 8 -8.27 19.39 19.83
C HIS A 8 -7.52 18.06 20.09
N SER A 9 -7.69 17.48 21.28
CA SER A 9 -6.85 16.37 21.76
C SER A 9 -7.26 14.96 21.37
N HIS A 10 -8.24 14.75 20.49
CA HIS A 10 -8.59 13.38 20.10
C HIS A 10 -7.50 12.73 19.25
N PRO A 11 -7.33 11.38 19.33
CA PRO A 11 -6.18 10.70 18.74
C PRO A 11 -6.05 10.81 17.22
N ASP A 12 -7.14 11.09 16.52
CA ASP A 12 -7.18 11.34 15.08
C ASP A 12 -6.78 12.77 14.68
N HIS A 13 -6.71 13.70 15.64
CA HIS A 13 -6.23 15.07 15.45
C HIS A 13 -4.89 15.34 16.17
N PHE A 14 -4.59 14.55 17.21
CA PHE A 14 -3.37 14.61 18.03
C PHE A 14 -2.65 13.26 18.04
N ASP A 15 -2.14 12.83 16.87
CA ASP A 15 -1.37 11.58 16.74
C ASP A 15 0.12 11.81 17.03
N LEU A 16 0.55 11.32 18.20
CA LEU A 16 1.95 11.39 18.62
C LEU A 16 2.89 10.67 17.64
N SER A 17 2.43 9.59 16.98
CA SER A 17 3.25 8.79 16.05
C SER A 17 3.68 9.59 14.81
N THR A 18 2.84 10.53 14.39
CA THR A 18 3.11 11.49 13.32
C THR A 18 3.97 12.63 13.85
N LEU A 19 3.61 13.20 15.01
CA LEU A 19 4.29 14.37 15.55
C LEU A 19 5.78 14.10 15.85
N ILE A 20 6.13 12.96 16.45
CA ILE A 20 7.55 12.63 16.79
C ILE A 20 8.48 12.50 15.57
N ARG A 21 7.95 12.51 14.35
CA ARG A 21 8.75 12.50 13.11
C ARG A 21 9.18 13.91 12.69
N LEU A 22 8.62 14.94 13.32
CA LEU A 22 8.94 16.34 13.06
C LEU A 22 10.21 16.75 13.80
N ASP A 23 10.85 17.82 13.33
CA ASP A 23 11.96 18.43 14.06
C ASP A 23 11.47 18.90 15.45
N PRO A 24 12.19 18.62 16.54
CA PRO A 24 11.80 19.06 17.89
C PRO A 24 11.61 20.57 18.06
N ASN A 25 12.20 21.40 17.18
CA ASN A 25 12.04 22.85 17.19
C ASN A 25 10.89 23.36 16.29
N THR A 26 10.13 22.46 15.67
CA THR A 26 8.94 22.80 14.89
C THR A 26 7.99 23.65 15.73
N VAL A 27 7.52 24.77 15.18
CA VAL A 27 6.52 25.62 15.83
C VAL A 27 5.18 24.88 15.86
N ILE A 28 4.66 24.56 17.05
CA ILE A 28 3.39 23.86 17.21
C ILE A 28 2.43 24.72 18.04
N TYR A 29 1.25 24.97 17.49
CA TYR A 29 0.17 25.66 18.16
C TYR A 29 -0.93 24.67 18.56
N VAL A 30 -1.30 24.70 19.84
CA VAL A 30 -2.35 23.84 20.42
C VAL A 30 -3.34 24.69 21.23
N PRO A 31 -4.62 24.31 21.31
CA PRO A 31 -5.58 24.94 22.21
C PRO A 31 -5.07 24.96 23.65
N GLU A 32 -5.27 26.09 24.32
CA GLU A 32 -5.01 26.17 25.74
C GLU A 32 -6.07 25.36 26.50
N VAL A 33 -5.59 24.46 27.35
CA VAL A 33 -6.41 23.71 28.28
C VAL A 33 -6.04 24.21 29.68
N GLU A 34 -6.97 24.91 30.36
CA GLU A 34 -6.73 25.44 31.71
C GLU A 34 -6.44 24.31 32.71
N ARG A 35 -7.15 23.19 32.57
CA ARG A 35 -7.00 22.00 33.40
C ARG A 35 -7.20 20.74 32.59
N GLU A 36 -6.19 19.87 32.59
CA GLU A 36 -6.28 18.54 31.98
C GLU A 36 -7.41 17.72 32.63
N SER A 37 -8.16 17.01 31.79
CA SER A 37 -9.34 16.25 32.19
C SER A 37 -9.46 14.93 31.40
N LEU A 38 -10.48 14.13 31.71
CA LEU A 38 -10.77 12.90 30.95
C LEU A 38 -11.16 13.17 29.49
N LEU A 39 -11.58 14.39 29.17
CA LEU A 39 -12.06 14.79 27.85
C LEU A 39 -11.11 15.76 27.12
N ALA A 40 -10.12 16.34 27.81
CA ALA A 40 -9.16 17.27 27.23
C ALA A 40 -7.75 17.04 27.79
N VAL A 41 -6.79 16.78 26.91
CA VAL A 41 -5.37 16.60 27.25
C VAL A 41 -4.65 17.94 27.19
N ASP A 42 -3.76 18.23 28.15
CA ASP A 42 -2.83 19.37 28.03
C ASP A 42 -1.74 19.01 27.00
N MET A 43 -2.09 19.15 25.72
CA MET A 43 -1.25 18.77 24.59
C MET A 43 0.12 19.44 24.62
N ALA A 44 0.20 20.69 25.10
CA ALA A 44 1.46 21.41 25.18
C ALA A 44 2.41 20.73 26.18
N SER A 45 1.92 20.41 27.37
CA SER A 45 2.72 19.67 28.35
C SER A 45 3.16 18.29 27.84
N ARG A 46 2.30 17.59 27.07
CA ARG A 46 2.66 16.29 26.47
C ARG A 46 3.72 16.41 25.39
N LEU A 47 3.66 17.44 24.56
CA LEU A 47 4.67 17.70 23.53
C LEU A 47 6.00 18.13 24.14
N GLU A 48 5.98 19.00 25.14
CA GLU A 48 7.18 19.42 25.90
C GLU A 48 7.87 18.19 26.54
N GLN A 49 7.11 17.24 27.09
CA GLN A 49 7.64 15.97 27.61
C GLN A 49 8.28 15.08 26.54
N LEU A 50 7.82 15.17 25.29
CA LEU A 50 8.38 14.45 24.16
C LEU A 50 9.61 15.17 23.54
N GLY A 51 10.01 16.32 24.10
CA GLY A 51 11.19 17.07 23.69
C GLY A 51 10.91 18.19 22.68
N PHE A 52 9.65 18.49 22.38
CA PHE A 52 9.33 19.67 21.57
C PHE A 52 9.62 20.95 22.36
N SER A 53 10.41 21.85 21.79
CA SER A 53 10.87 23.07 22.46
C SER A 53 10.05 24.31 22.12
N ASN A 54 9.21 24.23 21.08
CA ASN A 54 8.55 25.39 20.47
C ASN A 54 7.03 25.20 20.37
N VAL A 55 6.40 25.01 21.53
CA VAL A 55 4.96 24.74 21.65
C VAL A 55 4.23 25.93 22.26
N HIS A 56 3.15 26.35 21.62
CA HIS A 56 2.38 27.54 22.00
C HIS A 56 0.92 27.18 22.27
N ARG A 57 0.41 27.64 23.42
CA ARG A 57 -0.99 27.49 23.83
C ARG A 57 -1.81 28.65 23.24
N LEU A 58 -2.95 28.35 22.60
CA LEU A 58 -3.83 29.31 21.93
C LEU A 58 -5.20 29.38 22.60
N ARG A 59 -5.65 30.60 22.90
CA ARG A 59 -7.04 30.88 23.31
C ARG A 59 -7.86 31.34 22.10
N PRO A 60 -9.17 31.06 22.05
CA PRO A 60 -10.07 31.71 21.11
C PRO A 60 -9.89 33.24 21.13
N GLY A 61 -9.79 33.86 19.95
CA GLY A 61 -9.45 35.27 19.76
C GLY A 61 -7.96 35.53 19.49
N ALA A 62 -7.07 34.56 19.70
CA ALA A 62 -5.66 34.70 19.35
C ALA A 62 -5.46 34.82 17.83
N GLU A 63 -4.52 35.68 17.42
CA GLU A 63 -4.09 35.89 16.04
C GLU A 63 -2.59 35.63 15.92
N ILE A 64 -2.20 34.75 14.99
CA ILE A 64 -0.82 34.35 14.73
C ILE A 64 -0.49 34.67 13.27
N THR A 65 0.72 35.19 13.01
CA THR A 65 1.17 35.47 11.64
C THR A 65 2.53 34.82 11.39
N PHE A 66 2.66 34.07 10.31
CA PHE A 66 3.90 33.41 9.88
C PHE A 66 3.90 33.26 8.35
N GLY A 67 5.05 33.50 7.70
CA GLY A 67 5.19 33.25 6.25
C GLY A 67 4.14 33.92 5.35
N GLY A 68 3.66 35.11 5.72
CA GLY A 68 2.58 35.80 4.99
C GLY A 68 1.17 35.21 5.18
N THR A 69 1.03 34.21 6.04
CA THR A 69 -0.23 33.60 6.45
C THR A 69 -0.62 34.10 7.83
N LYS A 70 -1.90 34.44 7.99
CA LYS A 70 -2.49 34.83 9.26
C LYS A 70 -3.49 33.77 9.71
N VAL A 71 -3.39 33.31 10.94
CA VAL A 71 -4.30 32.30 11.52
C VAL A 71 -4.96 32.88 12.75
N ARG A 72 -6.28 32.80 12.82
CA ARG A 72 -7.06 33.18 14.01
C ARG A 72 -7.77 31.99 14.62
N ALA A 73 -7.66 31.84 15.93
CA ALA A 73 -8.35 30.82 16.69
C ALA A 73 -9.76 31.28 17.08
N PHE A 74 -10.75 30.41 16.90
CA PHE A 74 -12.14 30.63 17.30
C PHE A 74 -12.63 29.50 18.20
N PRO A 75 -13.73 29.72 18.96
CA PRO A 75 -14.31 28.69 19.79
C PRO A 75 -14.61 27.41 19.00
N PHE A 76 -14.33 26.26 19.63
CA PHE A 76 -14.77 24.95 19.16
C PHE A 76 -15.96 24.53 20.01
N PHE A 77 -17.11 24.34 19.34
CA PHE A 77 -18.32 23.80 19.94
C PHE A 77 -18.62 22.44 19.31
N GLY A 78 -19.44 21.64 19.99
CA GLY A 78 -19.73 20.27 19.61
C GLY A 78 -18.70 19.29 20.14
N GLU A 79 -18.83 18.05 19.69
CA GLU A 79 -18.05 16.89 20.12
C GLU A 79 -17.94 16.79 21.66
N GLN A 80 -19.08 17.03 22.32
CA GLN A 80 -19.28 16.86 23.76
C GLN A 80 -20.10 15.59 24.03
N PRO A 81 -20.19 15.13 25.30
CA PRO A 81 -20.99 13.97 25.66
C PRO A 81 -22.45 14.00 25.18
N THR A 82 -23.07 15.20 25.20
CA THR A 82 -24.42 15.46 24.70
C THR A 82 -24.46 16.81 23.96
N THR A 83 -25.54 17.09 23.23
CA THR A 83 -25.78 18.43 22.68
C THR A 83 -26.44 19.40 23.67
N GLY A 84 -26.75 18.95 24.88
CA GLY A 84 -27.49 19.68 25.90
C GLY A 84 -26.81 19.54 27.25
N ASP A 85 -27.57 19.21 28.29
CA ASP A 85 -26.99 19.08 29.63
C ASP A 85 -25.97 17.93 29.72
N ILE A 86 -24.92 18.15 30.51
CA ILE A 86 -23.87 17.19 30.81
C ILE A 86 -23.64 17.12 32.32
N LEU A 87 -23.27 15.94 32.82
CA LEU A 87 -22.76 15.78 34.17
C LEU A 87 -21.34 16.37 34.21
N HIS A 88 -20.99 17.07 35.30
CA HIS A 88 -19.68 17.72 35.48
C HIS A 88 -19.34 18.67 34.32
N PRO A 89 -20.07 19.80 34.20
CA PRO A 89 -19.99 20.67 33.03
C PRO A 89 -18.67 21.41 32.84
N ASP A 90 -17.80 21.35 33.85
CA ASP A 90 -16.41 21.81 33.83
C ASP A 90 -15.47 20.83 33.11
N VAL A 91 -15.85 19.56 32.97
CA VAL A 91 -15.09 18.54 32.24
C VAL A 91 -15.60 18.49 30.80
N ARG A 92 -14.86 19.11 29.89
CA ARG A 92 -15.24 19.24 28.48
C ARG A 92 -14.12 18.84 27.54
N ASN A 93 -14.48 18.44 26.33
CA ASN A 93 -13.55 18.46 25.22
C ASN A 93 -13.25 19.93 24.87
N VAL A 94 -11.96 20.27 24.72
CA VAL A 94 -11.50 21.65 24.51
C VAL A 94 -10.72 21.71 23.21
N GLY A 95 -11.05 22.69 22.38
CA GLY A 95 -10.44 22.85 21.08
C GLY A 95 -10.52 24.27 20.52
N CYS A 96 -10.02 24.43 19.30
CA CYS A 96 -10.17 25.64 18.50
C CYS A 96 -10.54 25.28 17.06
N THR A 97 -11.32 26.14 16.43
CA THR A 97 -11.45 26.21 14.97
C THR A 97 -10.52 27.32 14.45
N TYR A 98 -10.10 27.24 13.18
CA TYR A 98 -9.08 28.15 12.65
C TYR A 98 -9.53 28.84 11.36
N LEU A 99 -9.43 30.17 11.32
CA LEU A 99 -9.51 30.94 10.08
C LEU A 99 -8.10 31.27 9.61
N CYS A 100 -7.72 30.75 8.45
CA CYS A 100 -6.44 31.00 7.81
C CYS A 100 -6.63 32.00 6.65
N GLU A 101 -5.90 33.10 6.68
CA GLU A 101 -5.84 34.08 5.60
C GLU A 101 -4.44 34.04 4.95
N SER A 102 -4.37 33.73 3.66
CA SER A 102 -3.11 33.68 2.91
C SER A 102 -3.35 33.94 1.43
N GLY A 103 -2.47 34.70 0.78
CA GLY A 103 -2.57 34.98 -0.65
C GLY A 103 -3.93 35.57 -1.08
N GLY A 104 -4.55 36.38 -0.23
CA GLY A 104 -5.86 37.00 -0.48
C GLY A 104 -7.06 36.05 -0.33
N ARG A 105 -6.86 34.82 0.16
CA ARG A 105 -7.93 33.84 0.39
C ARG A 105 -8.16 33.56 1.86
N ARG A 106 -9.39 33.18 2.19
CA ARG A 106 -9.79 32.76 3.54
C ARG A 106 -10.23 31.30 3.56
N VAL A 107 -9.60 30.52 4.41
CA VAL A 107 -9.90 29.10 4.63
C VAL A 107 -10.30 28.89 6.07
N LEU A 108 -11.49 28.35 6.31
CA LEU A 108 -12.00 28.03 7.64
C LEU A 108 -11.89 26.53 7.89
N ILE A 109 -11.25 26.15 8.99
CA ILE A 109 -11.00 24.76 9.39
C ILE A 109 -11.82 24.46 10.65
N LEU A 110 -12.76 23.52 10.52
CA LEU A 110 -13.78 23.24 11.53
C LEU A 110 -13.57 21.93 12.30
N ALA A 111 -12.79 20.98 11.79
CA ALA A 111 -12.66 19.62 12.34
C ALA A 111 -14.04 19.01 12.68
N ASP A 112 -14.15 18.38 13.85
CA ASP A 112 -15.37 17.71 14.35
C ASP A 112 -16.33 18.65 15.08
N SER A 113 -16.24 19.95 14.82
CA SER A 113 -17.15 20.91 15.46
C SER A 113 -18.61 20.69 15.08
N GLY A 114 -19.48 21.24 15.91
CA GLY A 114 -20.92 21.22 15.75
C GLY A 114 -21.59 22.12 16.77
N ARG A 115 -22.59 21.58 17.47
CA ARG A 115 -23.32 22.28 18.52
C ARG A 115 -23.27 21.52 19.83
N ASP A 116 -23.24 22.26 20.91
CA ASP A 116 -23.44 21.75 22.26
C ASP A 116 -24.20 22.80 23.09
N ARG A 117 -24.29 22.59 24.40
CA ARG A 117 -24.99 23.50 25.33
C ARG A 117 -24.46 24.93 25.32
N ASP A 118 -23.17 25.10 25.10
CA ASP A 118 -22.46 26.37 25.29
C ASP A 118 -22.39 27.18 23.97
N GLY A 119 -22.67 26.55 22.82
CA GLY A 119 -22.72 27.26 21.55
C GLY A 119 -22.84 26.37 20.31
N ASP A 120 -22.82 27.02 19.16
CA ASP A 120 -22.95 26.41 17.83
C ASP A 120 -21.92 27.01 16.86
N VAL A 121 -21.20 26.16 16.14
CA VAL A 121 -20.20 26.58 15.14
C VAL A 121 -20.81 27.41 14.00
N ARG A 122 -22.11 27.27 13.74
CA ARG A 122 -22.85 28.10 12.77
C ARG A 122 -22.88 29.58 13.18
N ASP A 123 -22.99 29.86 14.48
CA ASP A 123 -23.00 31.23 14.99
C ASP A 123 -21.59 31.84 14.97
N VAL A 124 -20.57 31.02 15.27
CA VAL A 124 -19.15 31.39 15.09
C VAL A 124 -18.87 31.74 13.62
N SER A 125 -19.35 30.92 12.69
CA SER A 125 -19.14 31.12 11.25
C SER A 125 -19.86 32.36 10.71
N ALA A 126 -21.08 32.64 11.18
CA ALA A 126 -21.78 33.89 10.88
C ALA A 126 -21.06 35.12 11.47
N ALA A 127 -20.49 35.00 12.68
CA ALA A 127 -19.69 36.06 13.29
C ALA A 127 -18.39 36.31 12.51
N ILE A 128 -17.71 35.26 12.04
CA ILE A 128 -16.52 35.36 11.19
C ILE A 128 -16.84 36.18 9.93
N ARG A 129 -17.93 35.84 9.22
CA ARG A 129 -18.31 36.60 8.02
C ARG A 129 -18.62 38.06 8.29
N ARG A 130 -19.34 38.35 9.38
CA ARG A 130 -19.66 39.73 9.77
C ARG A 130 -18.41 40.58 10.03
N HIS A 131 -17.35 40.00 10.58
CA HIS A 131 -16.13 40.74 10.95
C HIS A 131 -15.06 40.73 9.86
N PHE A 132 -14.93 39.63 9.12
CA PHE A 132 -13.82 39.42 8.19
C PHE A 132 -14.28 39.36 6.72
N GLY A 133 -15.59 39.29 6.45
CA GLY A 133 -16.15 39.10 5.11
C GLY A 133 -16.25 37.63 4.72
N ASP A 134 -16.61 37.38 3.45
CA ASP A 134 -16.85 36.03 2.95
C ASP A 134 -15.60 35.14 3.07
N VAL A 135 -15.85 33.86 3.39
CA VAL A 135 -14.85 32.78 3.40
C VAL A 135 -14.77 32.17 2.01
N ASP A 136 -13.59 31.74 1.53
CA ASP A 136 -13.49 31.08 0.23
C ASP A 136 -13.74 29.58 0.35
N VAL A 137 -13.14 28.93 1.36
CA VAL A 137 -13.20 27.46 1.54
C VAL A 137 -13.48 27.11 3.00
N VAL A 138 -14.40 26.17 3.22
CA VAL A 138 -14.64 25.56 4.52
C VAL A 138 -14.22 24.09 4.48
N PHE A 139 -13.33 23.69 5.39
CA PHE A 139 -13.03 22.29 5.70
C PHE A 139 -13.78 21.89 6.96
N GLY A 140 -14.61 20.84 6.91
CA GLY A 140 -15.39 20.43 8.08
C GLY A 140 -15.82 18.96 8.07
N GLY A 141 -15.96 18.43 9.28
CA GLY A 141 -16.56 17.12 9.54
C GLY A 141 -18.05 17.11 9.21
N TYR A 142 -18.54 15.95 8.76
CA TYR A 142 -19.96 15.71 8.43
C TYR A 142 -20.44 14.36 8.99
N ARG A 143 -19.68 13.81 9.95
CA ARG A 143 -19.90 12.46 10.48
C ARG A 143 -21.18 12.38 11.31
N ALA A 144 -21.67 13.52 11.84
CA ALA A 144 -22.75 13.66 12.81
C ALA A 144 -22.49 13.00 14.18
N PHE A 145 -21.79 11.86 14.15
CA PHE A 145 -21.60 10.91 15.22
C PHE A 145 -22.92 10.60 15.93
N ALA A 146 -23.95 10.37 15.11
CA ALA A 146 -25.31 10.40 15.59
C ALA A 146 -25.73 9.02 16.10
N MET A 147 -25.57 8.79 17.41
CA MET A 147 -25.74 7.48 18.06
C MET A 147 -26.31 7.60 19.47
N TYR A 148 -26.82 6.48 20.00
CA TYR A 148 -27.18 6.39 21.42
C TYR A 148 -25.92 6.41 22.28
N PRO A 149 -25.91 7.11 23.43
CA PRO A 149 -24.75 7.19 24.31
C PRO A 149 -24.10 5.85 24.67
N ILE A 150 -24.90 4.78 24.84
CA ILE A 150 -24.36 3.44 25.13
C ILE A 150 -23.38 2.94 24.04
N LEU A 151 -23.55 3.39 22.79
CA LEU A 151 -22.68 3.03 21.67
C LEU A 151 -21.33 3.73 21.72
N TYR A 152 -21.16 4.77 22.55
CA TYR A 152 -19.85 5.40 22.77
C TYR A 152 -18.81 4.39 23.25
N LEU A 153 -19.22 3.36 24.01
CA LEU A 153 -18.33 2.28 24.49
C LEU A 153 -17.56 1.56 23.38
N PHE A 154 -18.10 1.57 22.16
CA PHE A 154 -17.52 0.90 20.99
C PHE A 154 -16.84 1.88 20.03
N SER A 155 -16.42 3.04 20.55
CA SER A 155 -15.83 4.12 19.75
C SER A 155 -14.63 4.77 20.46
N SER A 156 -13.98 5.74 19.79
CA SER A 156 -12.87 6.52 20.35
C SER A 156 -13.27 7.41 21.54
N VAL A 157 -14.56 7.68 21.73
CA VAL A 157 -15.08 8.59 22.77
C VAL A 157 -15.79 7.85 23.92
N ALA A 158 -15.43 6.60 24.20
CA ALA A 158 -16.06 5.79 25.26
C ALA A 158 -16.18 6.48 26.63
N ARG A 159 -15.25 7.39 26.95
CA ARG A 159 -15.26 8.17 28.20
C ARG A 159 -16.44 9.14 28.30
N PHE A 160 -17.03 9.55 27.17
CA PHE A 160 -18.17 10.48 27.15
C PHE A 160 -19.37 9.91 27.91
N LEU A 161 -19.55 8.58 27.90
CA LEU A 161 -20.67 7.93 28.57
C LEU A 161 -20.77 8.27 30.06
N LEU A 162 -19.64 8.53 30.73
CA LEU A 162 -19.59 8.88 32.15
C LEU A 162 -20.20 10.25 32.46
N PHE A 163 -20.38 11.09 31.43
CA PHE A 163 -20.81 12.48 31.54
C PHE A 163 -22.22 12.71 30.97
N VAL A 164 -22.87 11.66 30.48
CA VAL A 164 -24.23 11.75 29.94
C VAL A 164 -25.26 11.63 31.08
N PRO A 165 -26.22 12.57 31.21
CA PRO A 165 -27.30 12.43 32.18
C PRO A 165 -28.09 11.13 31.97
N PRO A 166 -28.55 10.43 33.04
CA PRO A 166 -29.27 9.17 32.90
C PRO A 166 -30.50 9.22 31.99
N ALA A 167 -31.20 10.37 31.97
CA ALA A 167 -32.35 10.60 31.11
C ALA A 167 -31.98 10.62 29.61
N ASP A 168 -30.75 11.01 29.27
CA ASP A 168 -30.28 11.16 27.90
C ASP A 168 -29.66 9.89 27.31
N LEU A 169 -29.39 8.87 28.15
CA LEU A 169 -28.82 7.58 27.72
C LEU A 169 -29.67 6.85 26.67
N ILE A 170 -30.99 7.09 26.66
CA ILE A 170 -31.96 6.46 25.77
C ILE A 170 -32.27 7.29 24.53
N PHE A 171 -31.66 8.48 24.38
CA PHE A 171 -31.88 9.35 23.22
C PHE A 171 -30.62 9.43 22.37
N ARG A 172 -30.82 9.39 21.06
CA ARG A 172 -29.73 9.55 20.10
C ARG A 172 -29.17 10.97 20.20
N GLN A 173 -27.86 11.06 20.43
CA GLN A 173 -27.13 12.32 20.38
C GLN A 173 -26.64 12.57 18.95
N LYS A 174 -26.39 13.82 18.59
CA LYS A 174 -25.74 14.25 17.33
C LYS A 174 -24.70 15.31 17.69
N ILE A 175 -23.51 14.85 18.04
CA ILE A 175 -22.52 15.68 18.73
C ILE A 175 -21.61 16.45 17.77
N MET A 176 -21.59 16.08 16.48
CA MET A 176 -20.82 16.77 15.43
C MET A 176 -21.75 17.26 14.33
N ASN A 177 -21.26 18.13 13.44
CA ASN A 177 -21.95 18.46 12.20
C ASN A 177 -22.26 17.21 11.37
N ASP A 178 -23.47 17.15 10.81
CA ASP A 178 -23.76 16.28 9.67
C ASP A 178 -23.58 17.03 8.34
N SER A 179 -23.96 16.38 7.23
CA SER A 179 -23.89 16.99 5.91
C SER A 179 -24.69 18.30 5.78
N ASP A 180 -25.84 18.40 6.44
CA ASP A 180 -26.70 19.59 6.36
C ASP A 180 -26.14 20.71 7.24
N ASP A 181 -25.71 20.41 8.47
CA ASP A 181 -25.09 21.43 9.33
C ASP A 181 -23.78 21.99 8.74
N LEU A 182 -22.98 21.15 8.07
CA LEU A 182 -21.75 21.58 7.40
C LEU A 182 -22.07 22.59 6.28
N LEU A 183 -23.10 22.31 5.48
CA LEU A 183 -23.56 23.21 4.41
C LEU A 183 -24.16 24.50 4.99
N ASP A 184 -24.97 24.41 6.05
CA ASP A 184 -25.46 25.57 6.79
C ASP A 184 -24.33 26.47 7.30
N THR A 185 -23.29 25.84 7.86
CA THR A 185 -22.11 26.55 8.38
C THR A 185 -21.39 27.28 7.26
N ALA A 186 -21.22 26.62 6.11
CA ALA A 186 -20.62 27.18 4.91
C ALA A 186 -21.45 28.35 4.34
N GLU A 187 -22.76 28.19 4.20
CA GLU A 187 -23.66 29.23 3.70
C GLU A 187 -23.67 30.47 4.61
N ARG A 188 -23.67 30.26 5.94
CA ARG A 188 -23.63 31.35 6.92
C ARG A 188 -22.35 32.16 6.88
N CYS A 189 -21.21 31.54 6.54
CA CYS A 189 -19.95 32.27 6.34
C CYS A 189 -19.71 32.75 4.90
N GLY A 190 -20.67 32.54 3.99
CA GLY A 190 -20.56 32.97 2.59
C GLY A 190 -19.53 32.15 1.80
N ALA A 191 -19.27 30.91 2.21
CA ALA A 191 -18.29 30.04 1.59
C ALA A 191 -18.61 29.74 0.12
N LYS A 192 -17.61 29.85 -0.75
CA LYS A 192 -17.73 29.43 -2.15
C LYS A 192 -17.57 27.93 -2.30
N TYR A 193 -16.68 27.33 -1.50
CA TYR A 193 -16.35 25.91 -1.57
C TYR A 193 -16.45 25.23 -0.20
N VAL A 194 -16.90 23.98 -0.20
CA VAL A 194 -16.92 23.11 0.98
C VAL A 194 -16.11 21.86 0.69
N VAL A 195 -15.16 21.54 1.56
CA VAL A 195 -14.33 20.34 1.49
C VAL A 195 -14.68 19.44 2.68
N PRO A 196 -15.51 18.40 2.48
CA PRO A 196 -15.81 17.45 3.54
C PRO A 196 -14.56 16.66 3.94
N TYR A 197 -14.19 16.65 5.23
CA TYR A 197 -13.02 15.93 5.76
C TYR A 197 -13.25 15.37 7.17
N ALA A 198 -12.21 14.88 7.85
CA ALA A 198 -12.26 14.40 9.24
C ALA A 198 -13.30 13.27 9.49
N THR A 199 -13.42 12.31 8.57
CA THR A 199 -14.38 11.19 8.70
C THR A 199 -13.72 9.81 8.73
N GLY A 200 -12.41 9.74 8.99
CA GLY A 200 -11.68 8.48 9.11
C GLY A 200 -11.60 7.64 7.83
N GLY A 201 -11.80 8.25 6.65
CA GLY A 201 -11.76 7.55 5.35
C GLY A 201 -10.38 6.97 4.95
N ALA A 202 -9.33 7.24 5.73
CA ALA A 202 -8.04 6.57 5.56
C ALA A 202 -8.05 5.18 6.24
N PRO A 203 -7.52 4.11 5.63
CA PRO A 203 -7.45 2.74 6.13
C PRO A 203 -6.78 2.60 7.46
N TRP A 204 -5.73 3.34 7.79
CA TRP A 204 -5.20 3.24 9.15
C TRP A 204 -6.21 3.68 10.23
N TYR A 205 -7.26 4.43 9.86
CA TYR A 205 -8.43 4.69 10.69
C TYR A 205 -9.51 3.63 10.47
N TRP A 206 -9.94 3.36 9.23
CA TRP A 206 -11.09 2.46 9.02
C TRP A 206 -10.78 0.98 9.24
N GLU A 207 -9.54 0.51 9.09
CA GLU A 207 -9.06 -0.81 9.52
C GLU A 207 -9.19 -0.98 11.04
N ARG A 208 -9.06 0.11 11.79
CA ARG A 208 -9.29 0.17 13.25
C ARG A 208 -10.76 0.39 13.63
N GLY A 209 -11.67 0.35 12.65
CA GLY A 209 -13.11 0.55 12.87
C GLY A 209 -13.52 2.01 12.99
N LEU A 210 -12.68 2.95 12.56
CA LEU A 210 -12.98 4.40 12.58
C LEU A 210 -13.18 4.92 11.16
N GLY A 211 -14.40 5.38 10.84
CA GLY A 211 -14.66 6.06 9.57
C GLY A 211 -15.24 5.17 8.47
N TRP A 212 -15.50 5.80 7.33
CA TRP A 212 -16.13 5.12 6.20
C TRP A 212 -15.13 4.26 5.42
N ARG A 213 -15.60 3.13 4.91
CA ARG A 213 -14.81 2.18 4.11
C ARG A 213 -15.22 2.23 2.64
N PRO A 214 -14.27 2.15 1.69
CA PRO A 214 -14.58 1.96 0.27
C PRO A 214 -15.40 0.69 0.00
N GLU A 215 -16.27 0.71 -1.01
CA GLU A 215 -17.20 -0.39 -1.33
C GLU A 215 -16.49 -1.71 -1.71
N ASN A 216 -15.25 -1.63 -2.19
CA ASN A 216 -14.44 -2.78 -2.57
C ASN A 216 -13.78 -3.49 -1.37
N VAL A 217 -14.07 -3.08 -0.12
CA VAL A 217 -13.51 -3.68 1.09
C VAL A 217 -14.60 -4.34 1.93
N THR A 218 -14.40 -5.61 2.29
CA THR A 218 -15.36 -6.41 3.06
C THR A 218 -15.40 -6.00 4.55
N GLY A 219 -16.61 -5.96 5.12
CA GLY A 219 -16.87 -5.64 6.54
C GLY A 219 -18.07 -4.72 6.74
N PRO A 220 -18.54 -4.51 7.99
CA PRO A 220 -19.66 -3.61 8.26
C PRO A 220 -19.27 -2.15 8.00
N ARG A 221 -20.09 -1.42 7.24
CA ARG A 221 -19.96 0.03 7.00
C ARG A 221 -20.53 0.78 8.21
N THR A 222 -19.74 1.65 8.83
CA THR A 222 -20.17 2.38 10.05
C THR A 222 -20.53 3.85 9.79
N ASP A 223 -19.93 4.49 8.78
CA ASP A 223 -20.00 5.94 8.60
C ASP A 223 -20.42 6.37 7.17
N ARG A 224 -20.87 7.62 7.06
CA ARG A 224 -21.28 8.28 5.81
C ARG A 224 -20.10 8.60 4.90
N THR A 225 -20.36 8.66 3.61
CA THR A 225 -19.38 8.98 2.57
C THR A 225 -19.38 10.46 2.23
N PRO A 226 -18.26 11.02 1.71
CA PRO A 226 -18.22 12.44 1.34
C PRO A 226 -19.24 12.80 0.23
N GLU A 227 -19.65 11.84 -0.60
CA GLU A 227 -20.72 12.00 -1.58
C GLU A 227 -22.09 12.26 -0.95
N ASP A 228 -22.30 11.95 0.33
CA ASP A 228 -23.51 12.35 1.06
C ASP A 228 -23.64 13.87 1.13
N VAL A 229 -22.52 14.59 1.25
CA VAL A 229 -22.50 16.06 1.25
C VAL A 229 -22.83 16.60 -0.14
N VAL A 230 -22.36 15.96 -1.21
CA VAL A 230 -22.72 16.32 -2.60
C VAL A 230 -24.21 16.13 -2.86
N ARG A 231 -24.78 15.00 -2.41
CA ARG A 231 -26.22 14.74 -2.51
C ARG A 231 -27.04 15.77 -1.73
N CYS A 232 -26.63 16.06 -0.50
CA CYS A 232 -27.27 17.06 0.35
C CYS A 232 -27.21 18.46 -0.28
N ALA A 233 -26.05 18.86 -0.83
CA ALA A 233 -25.88 20.13 -1.52
C ALA A 233 -26.72 20.24 -2.80
N SER A 234 -26.87 19.16 -3.56
CA SER A 234 -27.65 19.16 -4.81
C SER A 234 -29.16 19.27 -4.58
N ALA A 235 -29.63 18.86 -3.40
CA ALA A 235 -31.03 18.87 -2.99
C ALA A 235 -31.24 19.75 -1.75
N ARG A 236 -30.57 20.91 -1.70
CA ARG A 236 -30.54 21.78 -0.51
C ARG A 236 -31.94 22.29 -0.13
N ALA A 237 -32.75 22.65 -1.11
CA ALA A 237 -34.15 23.05 -0.92
C ALA A 237 -35.02 22.62 -2.12
N THR A 238 -36.34 22.80 -2.00
CA THR A 238 -37.30 22.48 -3.06
C THR A 238 -38.11 23.73 -3.42
N SER A 239 -38.30 23.97 -4.71
CA SER A 239 -39.15 25.00 -5.29
C SER A 239 -40.20 24.38 -6.21
N ALA A 240 -41.14 25.19 -6.73
CA ALA A 240 -42.13 24.73 -7.71
C ALA A 240 -41.48 24.18 -9.00
N ASP A 241 -40.28 24.68 -9.34
CA ASP A 241 -39.53 24.32 -10.55
C ASP A 241 -38.51 23.19 -10.32
N GLY A 242 -38.45 22.63 -9.11
CA GLY A 242 -37.58 21.51 -8.76
C GLY A 242 -36.62 21.79 -7.59
N LEU A 243 -35.56 20.99 -7.51
CA LEU A 243 -34.55 21.08 -6.46
C LEU A 243 -33.65 22.30 -6.65
N VAL A 244 -33.43 23.02 -5.55
CA VAL A 244 -32.53 24.18 -5.47
C VAL A 244 -31.25 23.73 -4.78
N PRO A 245 -30.08 23.84 -5.42
CA PRO A 245 -28.81 23.44 -4.82
C PRO A 245 -28.28 24.50 -3.84
N SER A 246 -27.34 24.10 -2.99
CA SER A 246 -26.56 25.01 -2.16
C SER A 246 -25.75 25.97 -3.04
N PRO A 247 -25.59 27.25 -2.65
CA PRO A 247 -24.69 28.18 -3.33
C PRO A 247 -23.21 27.80 -3.17
N ALA A 248 -22.86 26.96 -2.17
CA ALA A 248 -21.49 26.52 -1.96
C ALA A 248 -21.21 25.23 -2.75
N ARG A 249 -20.13 25.23 -3.55
CA ARG A 249 -19.74 24.06 -4.35
C ARG A 249 -18.96 23.07 -3.48
N VAL A 250 -19.45 21.83 -3.40
CA VAL A 250 -18.76 20.76 -2.67
C VAL A 250 -17.59 20.23 -3.51
N LEU A 251 -16.39 20.21 -2.93
CA LEU A 251 -15.18 19.64 -3.51
C LEU A 251 -14.82 18.38 -2.72
N VAL A 252 -15.20 17.22 -3.25
CA VAL A 252 -14.79 15.93 -2.67
C VAL A 252 -13.34 15.67 -3.05
N LEU A 253 -12.52 15.34 -2.05
CA LEU A 253 -11.14 14.91 -2.26
C LEU A 253 -11.05 13.39 -2.07
N HIS A 254 -10.68 12.71 -3.14
CA HIS A 254 -10.29 11.32 -3.13
C HIS A 254 -8.78 11.18 -2.92
N ALA A 255 -8.38 9.94 -2.76
CA ALA A 255 -6.98 9.60 -2.55
C ALA A 255 -6.12 10.00 -3.76
N GLY A 256 -5.03 10.74 -3.50
CA GLY A 256 -4.15 11.25 -4.57
C GLY A 256 -4.66 12.49 -5.27
N GLU A 257 -5.78 13.04 -4.83
CA GLU A 257 -6.24 14.34 -5.29
C GLU A 257 -5.73 15.45 -4.36
N THR A 258 -5.51 16.62 -4.95
CA THR A 258 -5.10 17.83 -4.26
C THR A 258 -5.93 19.02 -4.74
N LEU A 259 -6.02 20.05 -3.92
CA LEU A 259 -6.67 21.30 -4.29
C LEU A 259 -5.64 22.24 -4.91
N ARG A 260 -5.85 22.57 -6.17
CA ARG A 260 -5.11 23.63 -6.85
C ARG A 260 -5.90 24.93 -6.78
N PHE A 261 -5.33 25.92 -6.10
CA PHE A 261 -5.91 27.25 -5.93
C PHE A 261 -5.56 28.16 -7.13
N GLY A 262 -6.42 28.20 -8.15
CA GLY A 262 -6.29 29.11 -9.30
C GLY A 262 -6.82 30.51 -8.97
N GLU A 263 -6.52 31.51 -9.83
CA GLU A 263 -6.89 32.92 -9.59
C GLU A 263 -8.39 33.15 -9.38
N LYS A 264 -9.25 32.39 -10.07
CA LYS A 264 -10.72 32.53 -10.01
C LYS A 264 -11.46 31.34 -9.41
N ASP A 265 -10.87 30.14 -9.48
CA ASP A 265 -11.51 28.89 -9.11
C ASP A 265 -10.51 27.94 -8.44
N ILE A 266 -11.03 27.02 -7.63
CA ILE A 266 -10.28 25.93 -6.99
C ILE A 266 -10.64 24.64 -7.70
N GLN A 267 -9.63 23.96 -8.24
CA GLN A 267 -9.82 22.69 -8.92
C GLN A 267 -9.28 21.54 -8.09
N VAL A 268 -9.97 20.42 -8.16
CA VAL A 268 -9.46 19.13 -7.70
C VAL A 268 -8.64 18.56 -8.84
N GLU A 269 -7.37 18.28 -8.61
CA GLU A 269 -6.46 17.68 -9.58
C GLU A 269 -5.76 16.48 -8.95
N HIS A 270 -5.33 15.51 -9.77
CA HIS A 270 -4.45 14.46 -9.28
C HIS A 270 -3.07 15.04 -8.98
N GLY A 271 -2.69 14.97 -7.71
CA GLY A 271 -1.36 15.34 -7.26
C GLY A 271 -0.31 14.32 -7.71
N PRO A 272 0.94 14.73 -7.96
CA PRO A 272 1.95 13.85 -8.56
C PRO A 272 2.47 12.72 -7.65
N THR A 273 2.08 12.61 -6.37
CA THR A 273 2.88 11.81 -5.42
C THR A 273 2.17 11.11 -4.24
N GLN A 274 0.83 11.18 -4.05
CA GLN A 274 0.22 10.64 -2.81
C GLN A 274 -1.19 10.04 -3.00
N ILE A 275 -1.33 9.02 -3.88
CA ILE A 275 -2.55 8.19 -3.93
C ILE A 275 -2.56 7.24 -2.73
N TRP A 276 -3.72 7.05 -2.11
CA TRP A 276 -3.93 6.23 -0.91
C TRP A 276 -4.99 5.10 -1.19
N PRO A 277 -4.87 3.84 -0.71
CA PRO A 277 -3.70 3.23 -0.07
C PRO A 277 -2.70 2.88 -1.15
N TYR A 278 -2.14 3.88 -1.84
CA TYR A 278 -1.29 3.73 -2.99
C TYR A 278 -1.86 2.67 -3.92
N ASP A 279 -2.95 2.98 -4.63
CA ASP A 279 -3.57 2.13 -5.67
C ASP A 279 -3.26 0.64 -5.50
N PRO A 280 -4.10 -0.14 -4.79
CA PRO A 280 -3.73 -1.46 -4.30
C PRO A 280 -3.04 -2.23 -5.43
N PRO A 281 -1.79 -2.65 -5.20
CA PRO A 281 -0.91 -3.03 -6.29
C PRO A 281 -1.60 -4.09 -7.13
N ALA A 282 -1.72 -3.81 -8.42
CA ALA A 282 -2.46 -4.65 -9.35
C ALA A 282 -1.48 -5.40 -10.23
N TRP A 283 -1.87 -6.61 -10.64
CA TRP A 283 -1.10 -7.36 -11.61
C TRP A 283 -1.24 -6.75 -13.01
N TYR A 284 -0.11 -6.44 -13.61
CA TYR A 284 0.02 -5.95 -14.98
C TYR A 284 1.05 -6.80 -15.74
N GLN A 285 0.73 -7.21 -16.97
CA GLN A 285 1.64 -7.95 -17.83
C GLN A 285 1.93 -7.23 -19.15
N ALA A 286 3.22 -7.09 -19.47
CA ALA A 286 3.71 -6.62 -20.76
C ALA A 286 4.26 -7.80 -21.58
N ASN A 287 3.70 -8.01 -22.77
CA ASN A 287 4.13 -9.05 -23.70
C ASN A 287 5.02 -8.43 -24.77
N ILE A 288 6.29 -8.83 -24.81
CA ILE A 288 7.31 -8.26 -25.68
C ILE A 288 7.65 -9.25 -26.80
N ALA A 289 7.56 -8.81 -28.05
CA ALA A 289 8.12 -9.51 -29.19
C ALA A 289 9.56 -9.01 -29.41
N LEU A 290 10.53 -9.90 -29.18
CA LEU A 290 11.94 -9.56 -29.31
C LEU A 290 12.36 -9.63 -30.77
N ARG A 291 13.23 -8.71 -31.16
CA ARG A 291 13.85 -8.74 -32.48
C ARG A 291 14.92 -9.82 -32.53
N ARG A 292 15.04 -10.47 -33.70
CA ARG A 292 16.14 -11.37 -34.00
C ARG A 292 17.24 -10.62 -34.73
N ASP A 293 18.44 -10.65 -34.16
CA ASP A 293 19.67 -10.21 -34.81
C ASP A 293 20.58 -11.43 -35.00
N GLY A 294 21.00 -11.70 -36.23
CA GLY A 294 21.75 -12.91 -36.58
C GLY A 294 21.06 -14.23 -36.14
N GLY A 295 19.73 -14.26 -36.04
CA GLY A 295 18.94 -15.41 -35.58
C GLY A 295 18.76 -15.52 -34.05
N SER A 296 19.48 -14.71 -33.25
CA SER A 296 19.41 -14.70 -31.80
C SER A 296 18.54 -13.57 -31.24
N MET A 297 17.77 -13.85 -30.18
CA MET A 297 16.99 -12.85 -29.45
C MET A 297 17.72 -12.34 -28.20
N LEU A 298 18.93 -12.84 -27.91
CA LEU A 298 19.63 -12.59 -26.65
C LEU A 298 20.01 -11.12 -26.48
N ALA A 299 20.52 -10.47 -27.53
CA ALA A 299 20.90 -9.06 -27.49
C ALA A 299 19.68 -8.14 -27.26
N SER A 300 18.56 -8.43 -27.92
CA SER A 300 17.29 -7.72 -27.72
C SER A 300 16.78 -7.89 -26.29
N ALA A 301 16.77 -9.13 -25.76
CA ALA A 301 16.37 -9.40 -24.38
C ALA A 301 17.24 -8.64 -23.36
N ARG A 302 18.57 -8.67 -23.53
CA ARG A 302 19.53 -7.94 -22.68
C ARG A 302 19.26 -6.45 -22.65
N SER A 303 18.94 -5.87 -23.81
CA SER A 303 18.64 -4.45 -23.93
C SER A 303 17.37 -4.07 -23.17
N VAL A 304 16.33 -4.93 -23.18
CA VAL A 304 15.12 -4.75 -22.34
C VAL A 304 15.48 -4.72 -20.85
N PHE A 305 16.26 -5.70 -20.37
CA PHE A 305 16.62 -5.76 -18.95
C PHE A 305 17.56 -4.63 -18.52
N ARG A 306 18.47 -4.20 -19.41
CA ARG A 306 19.34 -3.04 -19.18
C ARG A 306 18.53 -1.75 -19.06
N ALA A 307 17.50 -1.58 -19.88
CA ALA A 307 16.62 -0.40 -19.83
C ALA A 307 15.76 -0.38 -18.56
N ILE A 308 15.15 -1.51 -18.18
CA ILE A 308 14.21 -1.55 -17.05
C ILE A 308 14.90 -1.64 -15.67
N GLY A 309 16.10 -2.23 -15.61
CA GLY A 309 16.79 -2.53 -14.35
C GLY A 309 16.95 -1.34 -13.38
N PRO A 310 17.41 -0.16 -13.84
CA PRO A 310 17.51 1.03 -12.97
C PRO A 310 16.17 1.44 -12.36
N ASN A 311 15.08 1.33 -13.12
CA ASN A 311 13.74 1.70 -12.66
C ASN A 311 13.18 0.69 -11.63
N LEU A 312 13.47 -0.60 -11.77
CA LEU A 312 13.04 -1.60 -10.78
C LEU A 312 13.56 -1.27 -9.38
N ASN A 313 14.82 -0.84 -9.27
CA ASN A 313 15.41 -0.46 -7.98
C ASN A 313 14.78 0.81 -7.42
N LYS A 314 14.54 1.80 -8.29
CA LYS A 314 13.85 3.05 -7.94
C LYS A 314 12.45 2.77 -7.41
N TRP A 315 11.61 2.10 -8.18
CA TRP A 315 10.21 1.80 -7.83
C TRP A 315 10.08 0.96 -6.56
N ARG A 316 11.02 0.04 -6.28
CA ARG A 316 11.05 -0.69 -5.00
C ARG A 316 11.35 0.24 -3.81
N LYS A 317 12.32 1.15 -3.97
CA LYS A 317 12.67 2.11 -2.92
C LYS A 317 11.51 3.07 -2.61
N GLU A 318 10.74 3.41 -3.64
CA GLU A 318 9.52 4.23 -3.56
C GLU A 318 8.28 3.44 -3.10
N ARG A 319 8.41 2.11 -2.91
CA ARG A 319 7.33 1.18 -2.52
C ARG A 319 6.18 1.07 -3.53
N GLU A 320 6.43 1.43 -4.79
CA GLU A 320 5.45 1.31 -5.88
C GLU A 320 5.49 -0.08 -6.56
N LEU A 321 6.60 -0.82 -6.41
CA LEU A 321 6.78 -2.16 -6.95
C LEU A 321 6.85 -3.23 -5.85
N VAL A 322 5.85 -4.10 -5.79
CA VAL A 322 5.80 -5.25 -4.87
C VAL A 322 6.54 -6.44 -5.47
N CYS A 323 6.14 -6.88 -6.66
CA CYS A 323 6.68 -8.06 -7.33
C CYS A 323 6.97 -7.76 -8.81
N PHE A 324 8.08 -8.27 -9.32
CA PHE A 324 8.48 -8.26 -10.71
C PHE A 324 9.15 -9.58 -11.09
N PHE A 325 8.61 -10.24 -12.11
CA PHE A 325 9.29 -11.38 -12.71
C PHE A 325 9.01 -11.45 -14.20
N PHE A 326 9.81 -12.25 -14.92
CA PHE A 326 9.60 -12.47 -16.34
C PHE A 326 9.39 -13.94 -16.70
N MET A 327 8.82 -14.20 -17.87
CA MET A 327 8.80 -15.52 -18.49
C MET A 327 9.31 -15.44 -19.92
N ARG A 328 10.03 -16.47 -20.37
CA ARG A 328 10.34 -16.67 -21.79
C ARG A 328 9.19 -17.43 -22.43
N LYS A 329 8.43 -16.77 -23.31
CA LYS A 329 7.34 -17.37 -24.09
C LYS A 329 7.34 -16.78 -25.50
N PRO A 330 7.28 -17.59 -26.57
CA PRO A 330 7.25 -17.07 -27.93
C PRO A 330 6.18 -15.97 -28.12
N PRO A 331 6.47 -14.88 -28.87
CA PRO A 331 7.70 -14.62 -29.63
C PRO A 331 8.83 -13.92 -28.82
N GLY A 332 8.78 -13.86 -27.49
CA GLY A 332 9.80 -13.16 -26.71
C GLY A 332 9.63 -13.29 -25.19
N LEU A 333 9.30 -12.18 -24.54
CA LEU A 333 9.19 -12.09 -23.08
C LEU A 333 7.76 -11.79 -22.63
N ARG A 334 7.46 -12.18 -21.39
CA ARG A 334 6.31 -11.71 -20.61
C ARG A 334 6.88 -11.10 -19.35
N LEU A 335 6.72 -9.79 -19.17
CA LEU A 335 7.10 -9.10 -17.94
C LEU A 335 5.85 -8.94 -17.08
N ARG A 336 5.90 -9.35 -15.81
CA ARG A 336 4.77 -9.31 -14.88
C ARG A 336 5.15 -8.43 -13.69
N PHE A 337 4.27 -7.50 -13.34
CA PHE A 337 4.44 -6.54 -12.26
C PHE A 337 3.24 -6.62 -11.33
N LEU A 338 3.48 -6.63 -10.02
CA LEU A 338 2.51 -6.31 -8.99
C LEU A 338 2.89 -4.94 -8.44
N ALA A 339 2.15 -3.91 -8.84
CA ALA A 339 2.58 -2.52 -8.70
C ALA A 339 1.41 -1.54 -8.73
N GLY A 340 1.65 -0.31 -8.26
CA GLY A 340 0.72 0.79 -8.48
C GLY A 340 0.63 1.21 -9.96
N SER A 341 -0.47 1.88 -10.34
CA SER A 341 -0.77 2.29 -11.72
C SER A 341 0.27 3.21 -12.38
N SER A 342 1.07 3.97 -11.61
CA SER A 342 2.17 4.80 -12.12
C SER A 342 3.16 4.00 -12.95
N ILE A 343 3.55 2.81 -12.46
CA ILE A 343 4.55 1.94 -13.10
C ILE A 343 4.10 1.49 -14.49
N LYS A 344 2.80 1.29 -14.70
CA LYS A 344 2.26 0.92 -16.01
C LYS A 344 2.62 1.96 -17.07
N ASN A 345 2.49 3.25 -16.75
CA ASN A 345 2.81 4.34 -17.68
C ASN A 345 4.31 4.42 -17.94
N ASP A 346 5.13 4.31 -16.91
CA ASP A 346 6.59 4.33 -17.06
C ASP A 346 7.11 3.15 -17.90
N VAL A 347 6.60 1.94 -17.66
CA VAL A 347 6.95 0.75 -18.44
C VAL A 347 6.51 0.92 -19.89
N SER A 348 5.33 1.48 -20.14
CA SER A 348 4.83 1.73 -21.49
C SER A 348 5.75 2.66 -22.27
N ALA A 349 6.08 3.81 -21.68
CA ALA A 349 6.99 4.79 -22.29
C ALA A 349 8.40 4.21 -22.56
N LEU A 350 8.91 3.39 -21.63
CA LEU A 350 10.18 2.71 -21.80
C LEU A 350 10.14 1.72 -22.97
N LEU A 351 9.10 0.90 -23.07
CA LEU A 351 8.97 -0.09 -24.14
C LEU A 351 8.71 0.57 -25.51
N ASP A 352 7.97 1.67 -25.55
CA ASP A 352 7.78 2.48 -26.77
C ASP A 352 9.11 3.02 -27.28
N ASN A 353 9.97 3.53 -26.40
CA ASN A 353 11.33 3.95 -26.77
C ASN A 353 12.15 2.79 -27.35
N LEU A 354 12.04 1.57 -26.78
CA LEU A 354 12.73 0.39 -27.33
C LEU A 354 12.18 -0.04 -28.70
N VAL A 355 10.90 0.18 -28.99
CA VAL A 355 10.34 0.00 -30.34
C VAL A 355 10.93 1.03 -31.29
N HIS A 356 10.95 2.31 -30.91
CA HIS A 356 11.51 3.40 -31.73
C HIS A 356 13.00 3.20 -32.05
N GLN A 357 13.78 2.75 -31.06
CA GLN A 357 15.20 2.42 -31.21
C GLN A 357 15.42 1.10 -31.96
N SER A 358 14.36 0.43 -32.40
CA SER A 358 14.49 -0.79 -33.15
C SER A 358 15.14 -1.94 -32.36
N VAL A 359 15.00 -1.93 -31.04
CA VAL A 359 15.51 -2.98 -30.13
C VAL A 359 14.54 -4.14 -30.04
N ILE A 360 13.24 -3.84 -29.97
CA ILE A 360 12.14 -4.83 -29.97
C ILE A 360 11.24 -4.62 -31.20
N GLU A 361 10.43 -5.62 -31.55
CA GLU A 361 9.52 -5.52 -32.69
C GLU A 361 8.22 -4.81 -32.31
N ARG A 362 7.65 -5.20 -31.18
CA ARG A 362 6.41 -4.65 -30.62
C ARG A 362 6.22 -5.11 -29.18
N TRP A 363 5.34 -4.44 -28.45
CA TRP A 363 4.86 -4.89 -27.15
C TRP A 363 3.36 -4.64 -27.00
N VAL A 364 2.69 -5.40 -26.13
CA VAL A 364 1.26 -5.21 -25.80
C VAL A 364 0.99 -5.49 -24.32
N THR A 365 -0.02 -4.83 -23.76
CA THR A 365 -0.51 -5.13 -22.41
C THR A 365 -1.54 -6.25 -22.43
N THR A 366 -1.48 -7.19 -21.49
CA THR A 366 -2.52 -8.20 -21.27
C THR A 366 -2.82 -8.39 -19.78
N VAL A 367 -3.97 -9.00 -19.47
CA VAL A 367 -4.27 -9.47 -18.11
C VAL A 367 -3.30 -10.59 -17.73
N TYR A 368 -2.79 -10.57 -16.50
CA TYR A 368 -2.03 -11.69 -15.96
C TYR A 368 -2.98 -12.68 -15.29
N GLU A 369 -2.99 -13.91 -15.80
CA GLU A 369 -3.69 -15.04 -15.19
C GLU A 369 -2.64 -15.97 -14.55
N PRO A 370 -2.56 -16.03 -13.21
CA PRO A 370 -1.63 -16.91 -12.52
C PRO A 370 -2.00 -18.38 -12.71
N GLU A 371 -0.97 -19.22 -12.78
CA GLU A 371 -1.10 -20.67 -12.88
C GLU A 371 -1.47 -21.33 -11.52
N THR A 372 -2.45 -20.75 -10.81
CA THR A 372 -2.81 -21.04 -9.41
C THR A 372 -3.08 -22.52 -9.15
N ASP A 373 -3.88 -23.17 -10.00
CA ASP A 373 -4.21 -24.59 -9.83
C ASP A 373 -2.99 -25.49 -9.98
N ARG A 374 -2.07 -25.13 -10.90
CA ARG A 374 -0.84 -25.88 -11.13
C ARG A 374 0.11 -25.82 -9.94
N PHE A 375 0.13 -24.68 -9.24
CA PHE A 375 1.01 -24.45 -8.10
C PHE A 375 0.39 -24.79 -6.75
N GLY A 376 -0.85 -25.31 -6.72
CA GLY A 376 -1.47 -25.82 -5.50
C GLY A 376 -2.28 -24.79 -4.71
N GLY A 377 -2.81 -23.77 -5.39
CA GLY A 377 -3.75 -22.82 -4.80
C GLY A 377 -3.17 -21.42 -4.59
N THR A 378 -4.01 -20.48 -4.14
CA THR A 378 -3.66 -19.05 -4.05
C THR A 378 -2.48 -18.79 -3.12
N ALA A 379 -2.45 -19.44 -1.95
CA ALA A 379 -1.37 -19.26 -0.98
C ALA A 379 -0.03 -19.78 -1.51
N ALA A 380 -0.03 -20.95 -2.16
CA ALA A 380 1.16 -21.49 -2.79
C ALA A 380 1.62 -20.60 -3.97
N MET A 381 0.69 -20.09 -4.78
CA MET A 381 1.01 -19.17 -5.87
C MET A 381 1.68 -17.89 -5.37
N GLN A 382 1.28 -17.36 -4.21
CA GLN A 382 1.95 -16.21 -3.60
C GLN A 382 3.41 -16.52 -3.25
N ALA A 383 3.68 -17.67 -2.63
CA ALA A 383 5.05 -18.15 -2.36
C ALA A 383 5.89 -18.24 -3.65
N ILE A 384 5.26 -18.72 -4.72
CA ILE A 384 5.88 -18.86 -6.04
C ILE A 384 6.17 -17.49 -6.68
N HIS A 385 5.29 -16.50 -6.51
CA HIS A 385 5.55 -15.14 -6.97
C HIS A 385 6.74 -14.51 -6.26
N GLU A 386 6.83 -14.67 -4.94
CA GLU A 386 7.98 -14.22 -4.15
C GLU A 386 9.28 -14.88 -4.61
N TRP A 387 9.23 -16.19 -4.90
CA TRP A 387 10.39 -16.92 -5.40
C TRP A 387 10.77 -16.53 -6.85
N PHE A 388 9.79 -16.34 -7.75
CA PHE A 388 10.06 -15.86 -9.13
C PHE A 388 10.64 -14.44 -9.15
N ASP A 389 10.23 -13.61 -8.21
CA ASP A 389 10.78 -12.28 -8.02
C ASP A 389 12.27 -12.35 -7.62
N ALA A 390 12.59 -13.17 -6.62
CA ALA A 390 13.96 -13.42 -6.20
C ALA A 390 14.81 -14.00 -7.34
N ASP A 391 14.33 -15.04 -8.02
CA ASP A 391 15.01 -15.65 -9.17
C ASP A 391 15.22 -14.66 -10.31
N THR A 392 14.29 -13.72 -10.54
CA THR A 392 14.47 -12.66 -11.54
C THR A 392 15.59 -11.69 -11.19
N ARG A 393 15.66 -11.25 -9.93
CA ARG A 393 16.74 -10.35 -9.46
C ARG A 393 18.10 -11.01 -9.63
N GLN A 394 18.23 -12.25 -9.18
CA GLN A 394 19.49 -12.99 -9.27
C GLN A 394 19.87 -13.31 -10.71
N TRP A 395 18.91 -13.69 -11.55
CA TRP A 395 19.14 -13.90 -12.98
C TRP A 395 19.69 -12.64 -13.67
N MET A 396 19.18 -11.45 -13.34
CA MET A 396 19.67 -10.20 -13.94
C MET A 396 21.13 -9.91 -13.58
N ILE A 397 21.55 -10.21 -12.34
CA ILE A 397 22.95 -10.07 -11.91
C ILE A 397 23.83 -11.05 -12.69
N LEU A 398 23.41 -12.32 -12.78
CA LEU A 398 24.15 -13.37 -13.49
C LEU A 398 24.28 -13.07 -14.99
N ASP A 399 23.22 -12.61 -15.66
CA ASP A 399 23.28 -12.26 -17.07
C ASP A 399 24.22 -11.06 -17.32
N ARG A 400 24.24 -10.07 -16.41
CA ARG A 400 25.24 -8.98 -16.44
C ARG A 400 26.66 -9.54 -16.35
N LEU A 401 26.97 -10.34 -15.33
CA LEU A 401 28.30 -10.95 -15.15
C LEU A 401 28.74 -11.76 -16.37
N ARG A 402 27.82 -12.53 -16.96
CA ARG A 402 28.07 -13.29 -18.18
C ARG A 402 28.36 -12.39 -19.38
N SER A 403 27.61 -11.30 -19.52
CA SER A 403 27.82 -10.34 -20.60
C SER A 403 29.18 -9.64 -20.51
N GLU A 404 29.72 -9.51 -19.30
CA GLU A 404 31.03 -8.92 -19.01
C GLU A 404 32.17 -9.95 -19.03
N GLY A 405 31.89 -11.24 -19.27
CA GLY A 405 32.88 -12.31 -19.22
C GLY A 405 33.42 -12.61 -17.82
N ARG A 406 32.68 -12.24 -16.77
CA ARG A 406 33.07 -12.34 -15.35
C ARG A 406 32.39 -13.48 -14.60
N ALA A 407 31.48 -14.20 -15.25
CA ALA A 407 30.80 -15.34 -14.63
C ALA A 407 31.71 -16.58 -14.62
N SER A 408 31.89 -17.17 -13.44
CA SER A 408 32.68 -18.38 -13.22
C SER A 408 31.81 -19.63 -13.15
N ILE A 409 30.53 -19.50 -12.78
CA ILE A 409 29.62 -20.64 -12.62
C ILE A 409 28.90 -20.97 -13.93
N GLY A 410 28.95 -22.25 -14.31
CA GLY A 410 28.18 -22.82 -15.42
C GLY A 410 26.66 -22.66 -15.22
N ARG A 411 25.92 -22.32 -16.30
CA ARG A 411 24.46 -22.16 -16.25
C ARG A 411 23.75 -23.40 -15.76
N ASP A 412 24.11 -24.53 -16.35
CA ASP A 412 23.43 -25.79 -16.13
C ASP A 412 23.74 -26.32 -14.73
N ASP A 413 24.98 -26.14 -14.25
CA ASP A 413 25.38 -26.46 -12.89
C ASP A 413 24.61 -25.64 -11.85
N LEU A 414 24.49 -24.33 -12.07
CA LEU A 414 23.74 -23.45 -11.16
C LEU A 414 22.25 -23.79 -11.14
N CYS A 415 21.61 -23.95 -12.31
CA CYS A 415 20.19 -24.30 -12.38
C CYS A 415 19.91 -25.64 -11.72
N ALA A 416 20.79 -26.63 -11.95
CA ALA A 416 20.70 -27.94 -11.33
C ALA A 416 20.84 -27.86 -9.80
N ALA A 417 21.79 -27.06 -9.30
CA ALA A 417 21.99 -26.87 -7.87
C ALA A 417 20.80 -26.18 -7.20
N ILE A 418 20.26 -25.10 -7.78
CA ILE A 418 19.08 -24.40 -7.27
C ILE A 418 17.88 -25.34 -7.20
N ALA A 419 17.64 -26.10 -8.28
CA ALA A 419 16.54 -27.06 -8.35
C ALA A 419 16.68 -28.19 -7.33
N LEU A 420 17.88 -28.76 -7.20
CA LEU A 420 18.13 -29.82 -6.25
C LEU A 420 17.96 -29.34 -4.80
N ASP A 421 18.39 -28.12 -4.50
CA ASP A 421 18.31 -27.53 -3.17
C ASP A 421 16.86 -27.32 -2.71
N PHE A 422 16.01 -26.60 -3.47
CA PHE A 422 14.62 -26.42 -3.03
C PHE A 422 13.83 -27.73 -2.98
N VAL A 423 14.12 -28.69 -3.88
CA VAL A 423 13.47 -30.00 -3.84
C VAL A 423 13.85 -30.73 -2.56
N LYS A 424 15.14 -30.79 -2.20
CA LYS A 424 15.59 -31.45 -0.96
C LYS A 424 15.12 -30.72 0.29
N ALA A 425 15.07 -29.39 0.26
CA ALA A 425 14.58 -28.58 1.37
C ALA A 425 13.08 -28.80 1.62
N THR A 426 12.29 -29.09 0.58
CA THR A 426 10.86 -29.43 0.71
C THR A 426 10.62 -30.92 0.97
N VAL A 427 11.35 -31.80 0.31
CA VAL A 427 11.21 -33.26 0.41
C VAL A 427 12.60 -33.89 0.53
N PRO A 428 13.10 -34.10 1.76
CA PRO A 428 14.47 -34.53 1.99
C PRO A 428 14.71 -36.02 1.67
N ASP A 429 13.65 -36.81 1.55
CA ASP A 429 13.78 -38.22 1.18
C ASP A 429 14.34 -38.36 -0.25
N ARG A 430 15.32 -39.25 -0.37
CA ARG A 430 16.07 -39.45 -1.61
C ARG A 430 15.21 -40.11 -2.70
N ALA A 431 14.38 -41.09 -2.36
CA ALA A 431 13.53 -41.78 -3.32
C ALA A 431 12.40 -40.87 -3.83
N GLU A 432 11.86 -40.04 -2.95
CA GLU A 432 10.92 -38.97 -3.29
C GLU A 432 11.55 -37.93 -4.23
N THR A 433 12.76 -37.44 -3.91
CA THR A 433 13.52 -36.52 -4.77
C THR A 433 13.75 -37.14 -6.16
N TRP A 434 14.16 -38.41 -6.22
CA TRP A 434 14.31 -39.16 -7.47
C TRP A 434 12.98 -39.24 -8.26
N ALA A 435 11.87 -39.51 -7.59
CA ALA A 435 10.55 -39.57 -8.22
C ALA A 435 10.11 -38.23 -8.81
N ILE A 436 10.46 -37.10 -8.18
CA ILE A 436 10.19 -35.76 -8.71
C ILE A 436 10.96 -35.51 -10.01
N TRP A 437 12.25 -35.88 -10.08
CA TRP A 437 13.03 -35.76 -11.32
C TRP A 437 12.52 -36.67 -12.44
N ARG A 438 12.06 -37.89 -12.11
CA ARG A 438 11.37 -38.78 -13.05
C ARG A 438 10.08 -38.16 -13.57
N LEU A 439 9.25 -37.60 -12.69
CA LEU A 439 8.02 -36.90 -13.04
C LEU A 439 8.29 -35.68 -13.93
N TYR A 440 9.33 -34.91 -13.62
CA TYR A 440 9.79 -33.79 -14.44
C TYR A 440 10.17 -34.22 -15.84
N ALA A 441 11.02 -35.26 -15.97
CA ALA A 441 11.47 -35.76 -17.26
C ALA A 441 10.31 -36.29 -18.11
N SER A 442 9.43 -37.10 -17.54
CA SER A 442 8.29 -37.67 -18.27
C SER A 442 7.28 -36.62 -18.69
N SER A 443 6.94 -35.66 -17.81
CA SER A 443 5.95 -34.61 -18.10
C SER A 443 6.38 -33.66 -19.21
N ASN A 444 7.70 -33.58 -19.49
CA ASN A 444 8.27 -32.73 -20.53
C ASN A 444 8.80 -33.52 -21.74
N GLY A 445 8.57 -34.85 -21.80
CA GLY A 445 9.02 -35.69 -22.91
C GLY A 445 10.54 -35.69 -23.11
N LEU A 446 11.31 -35.64 -22.01
CA LEU A 446 12.77 -35.57 -22.07
C LEU A 446 13.37 -36.96 -22.28
N GLU A 447 13.90 -37.21 -23.47
CA GLU A 447 14.65 -38.44 -23.75
C GLU A 447 16.04 -38.43 -23.07
N PRO A 448 16.56 -39.59 -22.65
CA PRO A 448 17.92 -39.71 -22.11
C PRO A 448 18.97 -39.24 -23.11
N SER A 449 19.63 -38.12 -22.82
CA SER A 449 20.66 -37.56 -23.70
C SER A 449 21.66 -36.72 -22.92
N GLY A 450 22.94 -36.79 -23.31
CA GLY A 450 23.99 -35.90 -22.81
C GLY A 450 24.33 -36.03 -21.32
N MET A 451 24.01 -37.15 -20.68
CA MET A 451 24.26 -37.38 -19.25
C MET A 451 25.74 -37.26 -18.90
N THR A 452 26.03 -36.66 -17.75
CA THR A 452 27.40 -36.52 -17.22
C THR A 452 27.73 -37.67 -16.27
N GLU A 453 29.01 -38.08 -16.23
CA GLU A 453 29.46 -39.09 -15.27
C GLU A 453 29.43 -38.59 -13.82
N THR A 454 29.76 -37.31 -13.62
CA THR A 454 29.69 -36.62 -12.33
C THR A 454 28.30 -36.01 -12.10
N PRO A 455 27.70 -36.19 -10.91
CA PRO A 455 26.53 -35.44 -10.49
C PRO A 455 26.82 -33.94 -10.43
N PHE A 456 25.77 -33.13 -10.59
CA PHE A 456 25.87 -31.70 -10.36
C PHE A 456 26.15 -31.40 -8.87
N GLY A 457 26.96 -30.37 -8.63
CA GLY A 457 27.33 -29.94 -7.28
C GLY A 457 26.15 -29.31 -6.52
N ASP A 458 26.19 -29.41 -5.19
CA ASP A 458 25.32 -28.63 -4.32
C ASP A 458 25.83 -27.18 -4.18
N PHE A 459 25.11 -26.35 -3.42
CA PHE A 459 25.53 -24.96 -3.23
C PHE A 459 26.89 -24.79 -2.56
N THR A 460 27.37 -25.75 -1.75
CA THR A 460 28.71 -25.71 -1.18
C THR A 460 29.77 -25.82 -2.29
N VAL A 461 29.57 -26.77 -3.20
CA VAL A 461 30.45 -26.97 -4.35
C VAL A 461 30.40 -25.75 -5.27
N ILE A 462 29.19 -25.27 -5.59
CA ILE A 462 29.00 -24.10 -6.46
C ILE A 462 29.66 -22.84 -5.87
N LYS A 463 29.49 -22.57 -4.58
CA LYS A 463 30.11 -21.42 -3.88
C LYS A 463 31.63 -21.48 -3.90
N SER A 464 32.23 -22.67 -3.83
CA SER A 464 33.69 -22.81 -3.83
C SER A 464 34.33 -22.48 -5.19
N ALA A 465 33.58 -22.63 -6.29
CA ALA A 465 33.99 -22.25 -7.64
C ALA A 465 33.53 -20.84 -8.07
N ALA A 466 32.76 -20.15 -7.21
CA ALA A 466 32.13 -18.88 -7.52
C ALA A 466 33.03 -17.67 -7.19
N SER A 467 32.92 -16.60 -7.98
CA SER A 467 33.42 -15.28 -7.59
C SER A 467 32.64 -14.72 -6.38
N PRO A 468 33.16 -13.72 -5.64
CA PRO A 468 32.45 -13.13 -4.49
C PRO A 468 31.04 -12.63 -4.82
N GLU A 469 30.86 -11.96 -5.96
CA GLU A 469 29.53 -11.51 -6.42
C GLU A 469 28.60 -12.70 -6.74
N GLU A 470 29.13 -13.78 -7.30
CA GLU A 470 28.36 -15.01 -7.54
C GLU A 470 28.04 -15.75 -6.24
N GLN A 471 28.89 -15.69 -5.21
CA GLN A 471 28.60 -16.25 -3.89
C GLN A 471 27.41 -15.55 -3.24
N GLU A 472 27.32 -14.22 -3.37
CA GLU A 472 26.14 -13.45 -2.91
C GLU A 472 24.87 -13.88 -3.66
N VAL A 473 24.97 -14.12 -4.98
CA VAL A 473 23.85 -14.63 -5.77
C VAL A 473 23.39 -16.02 -5.27
N VAL A 474 24.33 -16.94 -5.06
CA VAL A 474 24.00 -18.29 -4.56
C VAL A 474 23.40 -18.23 -3.15
N GLN A 475 23.93 -17.35 -2.29
CA GLN A 475 23.37 -17.11 -0.96
C GLN A 475 21.92 -16.61 -1.02
N ALA A 476 21.62 -15.67 -1.93
CA ALA A 476 20.25 -15.18 -2.11
C ALA A 476 19.30 -16.26 -2.64
N TYR A 477 19.79 -17.19 -3.48
CA TYR A 477 19.01 -18.36 -3.89
C TYR A 477 18.75 -19.33 -2.73
N GLU A 478 19.73 -19.59 -1.87
CA GLU A 478 19.54 -20.40 -0.65
C GLU A 478 18.45 -19.84 0.26
N GLU A 479 18.44 -18.53 0.45
CA GLU A 479 17.43 -17.84 1.26
C GLU A 479 16.03 -17.93 0.63
N ALA A 480 15.93 -17.68 -0.68
CA ALA A 480 14.68 -17.79 -1.42
C ALA A 480 14.14 -19.23 -1.43
N ASN A 481 15.01 -20.23 -1.63
CA ASN A 481 14.64 -21.64 -1.58
C ASN A 481 14.13 -22.04 -0.20
N ARG A 482 14.82 -21.62 0.88
CA ARG A 482 14.39 -21.89 2.25
C ARG A 482 13.02 -21.30 2.56
N ALA A 483 12.77 -20.06 2.13
CA ALA A 483 11.49 -19.40 2.32
C ALA A 483 10.36 -20.11 1.54
N LEU A 484 10.59 -20.43 0.27
CA LEU A 484 9.65 -21.17 -0.56
C LEU A 484 9.34 -22.54 0.04
N SER A 485 10.38 -23.32 0.39
CA SER A 485 10.22 -24.66 0.95
C SER A 485 9.46 -24.64 2.27
N ALA A 486 9.74 -23.69 3.17
CA ALA A 486 9.02 -23.55 4.43
C ALA A 486 7.52 -23.27 4.22
N GLN A 487 7.18 -22.38 3.28
CA GLN A 487 5.77 -22.10 2.96
C GLN A 487 5.07 -23.31 2.34
N LEU A 488 5.71 -23.99 1.39
CA LEU A 488 5.15 -25.19 0.76
C LEU A 488 4.97 -26.36 1.74
N ILE A 489 5.92 -26.59 2.63
CA ILE A 489 5.80 -27.61 3.69
C ILE A 489 4.62 -27.28 4.60
N CYS A 490 4.51 -26.02 5.04
CA CYS A 490 3.42 -25.59 5.92
C CYS A 490 2.04 -25.81 5.28
N LEU A 491 1.88 -25.45 4.00
CA LEU A 491 0.64 -25.68 3.25
C LEU A 491 0.36 -27.17 3.05
N TRP A 492 1.41 -27.96 2.80
CA TRP A 492 1.28 -29.41 2.61
C TRP A 492 0.85 -30.12 3.90
N GLU A 493 1.49 -29.83 5.02
CA GLU A 493 1.19 -30.41 6.33
C GLU A 493 -0.22 -30.06 6.82
N ARG A 494 -0.73 -28.89 6.44
CA ARG A 494 -2.11 -28.45 6.73
C ARG A 494 -3.15 -29.00 5.76
N GLY A 495 -2.74 -29.68 4.69
CA GLY A 495 -3.65 -30.17 3.65
C GLY A 495 -4.27 -29.05 2.80
N GLU A 496 -3.62 -27.89 2.71
CA GLU A 496 -4.12 -26.70 2.00
C GLU A 496 -3.66 -26.62 0.54
N LEU A 497 -2.77 -27.53 0.09
CA LEU A 497 -2.37 -27.61 -1.30
C LEU A 497 -3.45 -28.27 -2.16
N SER A 498 -3.92 -27.58 -3.19
CA SER A 498 -4.86 -28.13 -4.18
C SER A 498 -4.21 -29.04 -5.22
N ALA A 499 -2.88 -29.14 -5.23
CA ALA A 499 -2.10 -29.99 -6.10
C ALA A 499 -1.05 -30.77 -5.30
N GLY A 500 -0.70 -31.98 -5.76
CA GLY A 500 0.31 -32.80 -5.08
C GLY A 500 1.69 -32.14 -5.10
N ILE A 501 2.39 -32.17 -3.96
CA ILE A 501 3.68 -31.48 -3.75
C ILE A 501 4.74 -31.83 -4.80
N ARG A 502 4.80 -33.10 -5.24
CA ARG A 502 5.74 -33.53 -6.30
C ARG A 502 5.46 -32.84 -7.64
N GLY A 503 4.18 -32.65 -7.98
CA GLY A 503 3.77 -31.95 -9.20
C GLY A 503 4.07 -30.46 -9.14
N VAL A 504 3.85 -29.84 -7.98
CA VAL A 504 4.21 -28.44 -7.72
C VAL A 504 5.72 -28.23 -7.89
N LEU A 505 6.55 -29.07 -7.25
CA LEU A 505 8.01 -29.00 -7.37
C LEU A 505 8.50 -29.22 -8.81
N ALA A 506 7.96 -30.22 -9.52
CA ALA A 506 8.29 -30.42 -10.94
C ALA A 506 7.89 -29.22 -11.82
N ALA A 507 6.79 -28.54 -11.50
CA ALA A 507 6.40 -27.30 -12.16
C ALA A 507 7.37 -26.15 -11.88
N ILE A 508 7.86 -26.01 -10.65
CA ILE A 508 8.87 -24.99 -10.30
C ILE A 508 10.15 -25.21 -11.11
N ILE A 509 10.64 -26.46 -11.21
CA ILE A 509 11.81 -26.81 -12.03
C ILE A 509 11.62 -26.34 -13.47
N LEU A 510 10.46 -26.65 -14.07
CA LEU A 510 10.16 -26.25 -15.45
C LEU A 510 10.21 -24.73 -15.62
N PHE A 511 9.55 -23.99 -14.74
CA PHE A 511 9.47 -22.53 -14.85
C PHE A 511 10.85 -21.89 -14.66
N HIS A 512 11.64 -22.39 -13.71
CA HIS A 512 13.03 -21.96 -13.50
C HIS A 512 13.89 -22.20 -14.74
N PHE A 513 13.91 -23.43 -15.26
CA PHE A 513 14.75 -23.79 -16.41
C PHE A 513 14.37 -23.00 -17.68
N ASN A 514 13.06 -22.80 -17.90
CA ASN A 514 12.57 -21.97 -18.99
C ASN A 514 13.01 -20.51 -18.86
N ARG A 515 13.01 -19.94 -17.65
CA ARG A 515 13.47 -18.57 -17.41
C ARG A 515 14.97 -18.39 -17.65
N HIS A 516 15.77 -19.37 -17.23
CA HIS A 516 17.22 -19.43 -17.48
C HIS A 516 17.58 -19.81 -18.93
N GLY A 517 16.59 -20.14 -19.76
CA GLY A 517 16.76 -20.38 -21.19
C GLY A 517 17.52 -21.67 -21.50
N LEU A 518 17.34 -22.70 -20.66
CA LEU A 518 17.86 -24.03 -20.95
C LEU A 518 17.15 -24.60 -22.19
N ASP A 519 17.93 -25.11 -23.14
CA ASP A 519 17.38 -25.81 -24.29
C ASP A 519 17.01 -27.26 -23.94
N ILE A 520 16.44 -27.99 -24.89
CA ILE A 520 16.00 -29.37 -24.66
C ILE A 520 17.16 -30.30 -24.27
N LEU A 521 18.37 -30.05 -24.80
CA LEU A 521 19.54 -30.88 -24.52
C LEU A 521 20.07 -30.64 -23.10
N SER A 522 20.16 -29.38 -22.67
CA SER A 522 20.46 -28.98 -21.29
C SER A 522 19.44 -29.56 -20.31
N ASN A 523 18.15 -29.48 -20.64
CA ASN A 523 17.06 -30.05 -19.84
C ASN A 523 17.23 -31.57 -19.67
N SER A 524 17.37 -32.30 -20.78
CA SER A 524 17.57 -33.75 -20.77
C SER A 524 18.82 -34.13 -19.98
N ARG A 525 19.94 -33.44 -20.19
CA ARG A 525 21.19 -33.68 -19.46
C ARG A 525 21.00 -33.54 -17.96
N ILE A 526 20.44 -32.42 -17.50
CA ILE A 526 20.24 -32.18 -16.06
C ILE A 526 19.31 -33.22 -15.46
N ALA A 527 18.14 -33.42 -16.05
CA ALA A 527 17.14 -34.34 -15.54
C ALA A 527 17.68 -35.77 -15.43
N TRP A 528 18.32 -36.28 -16.47
CA TRP A 528 18.79 -37.67 -16.48
C TRP A 528 20.05 -37.89 -15.65
N THR A 529 20.96 -36.91 -15.56
CA THR A 529 22.06 -36.97 -14.58
C THR A 529 21.50 -37.04 -13.16
N MET A 530 20.49 -36.23 -12.80
CA MET A 530 19.86 -36.27 -11.48
C MET A 530 19.14 -37.59 -11.21
N ILE A 531 18.35 -38.10 -12.18
CA ILE A 531 17.68 -39.40 -12.07
C ILE A 531 18.70 -40.51 -11.79
N ARG A 532 19.81 -40.56 -12.52
CA ARG A 532 20.85 -41.57 -12.30
C ARG A 532 21.54 -41.38 -10.95
N ALA A 533 21.86 -40.14 -10.59
CA ALA A 533 22.57 -39.84 -9.34
C ALA A 533 21.73 -40.08 -8.09
N LEU A 534 20.40 -40.08 -8.20
CA LEU A 534 19.45 -40.23 -7.09
C LEU A 534 18.77 -41.61 -7.06
N ASP A 535 19.07 -42.49 -8.03
CA ASP A 535 18.42 -43.80 -8.16
C ASP A 535 18.58 -44.67 -6.89
N PRO A 536 17.48 -45.06 -6.21
CA PRO A 536 17.53 -45.88 -4.99
C PRO A 536 18.16 -47.27 -5.20
N SER A 537 18.14 -47.82 -6.42
CA SER A 537 18.72 -49.14 -6.71
C SER A 537 20.25 -49.16 -6.57
N THR A 538 20.90 -48.00 -6.76
CA THR A 538 22.36 -47.88 -6.62
C THR A 538 22.83 -48.00 -5.17
N GLU A 539 22.00 -47.64 -4.18
CA GLU A 539 22.32 -47.80 -2.75
C GLU A 539 22.23 -49.26 -2.31
N GLN A 540 21.27 -50.03 -2.83
CA GLN A 540 21.13 -51.46 -2.51
C GLN A 540 22.34 -52.26 -3.00
N VAL A 541 22.87 -51.95 -4.18
CA VAL A 541 24.08 -52.58 -4.73
C VAL A 541 25.34 -52.20 -3.92
N GLN A 542 25.44 -50.98 -3.41
CA GLN A 542 26.57 -50.57 -2.55
C GLN A 542 26.50 -51.15 -1.14
N ARG A 543 25.30 -51.35 -0.57
CA ARG A 543 25.13 -52.04 0.72
C ARG A 543 25.43 -53.54 0.60
N GLN A 544 25.01 -54.20 -0.48
CA GLN A 544 25.31 -55.62 -0.73
C GLN A 544 26.78 -55.90 -1.07
N ARG A 545 27.54 -54.90 -1.55
CA ARG A 545 29.00 -55.01 -1.76
C ARG A 545 29.83 -54.74 -0.50
N LYS A 546 29.22 -54.20 0.56
CA LYS A 546 29.87 -53.91 1.85
C LYS A 546 29.50 -54.91 2.95
N SER A 547 28.48 -55.75 2.72
CA SER A 547 28.20 -56.99 3.47
C SER A 547 28.94 -58.16 2.84
#